data_AF-A0A2G8DGQ9-F1
#
_entry.id   AF-A0A2G8DGQ9-F1
#
_cell.length_a   1.000
_cell.length_b   1.000
_cell.length_c   1.000
_cell.angle_alpha   90.00
_cell.angle_beta   90.00
_cell.angle_gamma   90.00
#
_symmetry.space_group_name_H-M   'P 1'
#
loop_
_entity.id
_entity.type
_entity.pdbx_description
1 polymer ?
#
loop_
_entity_poly.entity_id
_entity_poly.type
_entity_poly.pdbx_seq_one_letter_code
_entity_poly.pdbx_strand_id
1 'polypeptide(L)'
;MDRSKKQYRAETNKEKVLDNISGHDALLILKALAKEDRSIAKRIEQIALEHLRDIDVENVASQVYCALEGIEVEDLWEQSGSTRYGYVEPSERAWEMFEETLEPFTNELNKYLDLSLENEAKNYCAGILKGINQFGKESTSQFKDWAEDAPDEFFERVLDDWKKACKTPELIQEVEDFIKHSLGN
;
A
#
# COMPACT_ATOMS: atom_id res chain seq x y z
N MET A 1 -16.47 52.57 8.13
CA MET A 1 -17.01 51.43 7.35
C MET A 1 -15.94 50.58 6.65
N ASP A 2 -14.64 50.73 6.94
CA ASP A 2 -13.60 50.21 6.04
C ASP A 2 -12.71 49.07 6.60
N ARG A 3 -12.82 48.76 7.91
CA ARG A 3 -12.06 47.64 8.51
C ARG A 3 -12.68 46.27 8.19
N SER A 4 -14.01 46.14 8.26
CA SER A 4 -14.70 44.87 8.05
C SER A 4 -14.55 44.31 6.62
N LYS A 5 -14.55 45.17 5.58
CA LYS A 5 -14.36 44.72 4.19
C LYS A 5 -12.93 44.25 3.91
N LYS A 6 -11.93 44.85 4.54
CA LYS A 6 -10.51 44.48 4.37
C LYS A 6 -10.19 43.16 5.08
N GLN A 7 -10.80 42.95 6.24
CA GLN A 7 -10.67 41.72 7.03
C GLN A 7 -11.35 40.53 6.30
N TYR A 8 -12.56 40.72 5.79
CA TYR A 8 -13.29 39.71 5.00
C TYR A 8 -12.56 39.32 3.70
N ARG A 9 -11.94 40.28 3.00
CA ARG A 9 -11.13 40.02 1.79
C ARG A 9 -9.81 39.29 2.07
N ALA A 10 -9.24 39.45 3.26
CA ALA A 10 -8.00 38.80 3.65
C ALA A 10 -8.23 37.36 4.13
N GLU A 11 -9.34 37.11 4.84
CA GLU A 11 -9.78 35.76 5.23
C GLU A 11 -10.11 34.91 4.01
N THR A 12 -10.92 35.44 3.07
CA THR A 12 -11.28 34.73 1.82
C THR A 12 -10.09 34.45 0.89
N ASN A 13 -9.02 35.24 0.94
CA ASN A 13 -7.80 34.95 0.16
C ASN A 13 -6.91 33.89 0.82
N LYS A 14 -6.91 33.79 2.16
CA LYS A 14 -6.12 32.78 2.87
C LYS A 14 -6.72 31.38 2.75
N GLU A 15 -8.04 31.26 2.83
CA GLU A 15 -8.76 30.00 2.59
C GLU A 15 -8.46 29.48 1.18
N LYS A 16 -8.51 30.37 0.17
CA LYS A 16 -8.12 30.01 -1.20
C LYS A 16 -6.68 29.54 -1.34
N VAL A 17 -5.74 30.06 -0.55
CA VAL A 17 -4.35 29.59 -0.63
C VAL A 17 -4.29 28.14 -0.14
N LEU A 18 -4.86 27.82 1.03
CA LEU A 18 -4.85 26.47 1.58
C LEU A 18 -5.52 25.45 0.65
N ASP A 19 -6.64 25.82 0.02
CA ASP A 19 -7.39 24.96 -0.89
C ASP A 19 -6.64 24.62 -2.20
N ASN A 20 -5.56 25.35 -2.52
CA ASN A 20 -4.77 25.15 -3.73
C ASN A 20 -3.37 24.58 -3.46
N ILE A 21 -3.09 24.16 -2.22
CA ILE A 21 -1.80 23.55 -1.84
C ILE A 21 -1.76 22.09 -2.31
N SER A 22 -0.66 21.70 -2.98
CA SER A 22 -0.43 20.31 -3.35
C SER A 22 -0.04 19.45 -2.14
N GLY A 23 -0.18 18.12 -2.23
CA GLY A 23 0.26 17.22 -1.15
C GLY A 23 1.75 17.37 -0.83
N HIS A 24 2.59 17.64 -1.83
CA HIS A 24 4.02 17.90 -1.65
C HIS A 24 4.26 19.20 -0.87
N ASP A 25 3.59 20.28 -1.27
CA ASP A 25 3.70 21.59 -0.59
C ASP A 25 3.18 21.51 0.84
N ALA A 26 2.08 20.79 1.07
CA ALA A 26 1.54 20.55 2.40
C ALA A 26 2.57 19.85 3.30
N LEU A 27 3.25 18.81 2.80
CA LEU A 27 4.29 18.11 3.55
C LEU A 27 5.48 19.02 3.90
N LEU A 28 5.92 19.88 2.95
CA LEU A 28 7.00 20.84 3.21
C LEU A 28 6.60 21.85 4.30
N ILE A 29 5.36 22.35 4.26
CA ILE A 29 4.82 23.27 5.25
C ILE A 29 4.73 22.59 6.62
N LEU A 30 4.19 21.36 6.70
CA LEU A 30 4.13 20.59 7.95
C LEU A 30 5.52 20.37 8.56
N LYS A 31 6.52 20.03 7.73
CA LYS A 31 7.92 19.89 8.17
C LYS A 31 8.51 21.21 8.67
N ALA A 32 8.18 22.33 8.04
CA ALA A 32 8.61 23.65 8.50
C ALA A 32 7.99 24.00 9.87
N LEU A 33 6.68 23.84 10.00
CA LEU A 33 5.94 24.07 11.25
C LEU A 33 6.46 23.21 12.41
N ALA A 34 6.75 21.93 12.15
CA ALA A 34 7.28 21.02 13.16
C ALA A 34 8.70 21.40 13.63
N LYS A 35 9.51 22.04 12.77
CA LYS A 35 10.85 22.52 13.14
C LYS A 35 10.80 23.78 14.01
N GLU A 36 9.78 24.60 13.83
CA GLU A 36 9.62 25.86 14.56
C GLU A 36 9.06 25.64 15.97
N ASP A 37 8.12 24.71 16.14
CA ASP A 37 7.43 24.51 17.42
C ASP A 37 7.23 23.02 17.75
N ARG A 38 7.76 22.61 18.91
CA ARG A 38 7.69 21.22 19.40
C ARG A 38 6.26 20.76 19.73
N SER A 39 5.40 21.65 20.19
CA SER A 39 3.99 21.33 20.48
C SER A 39 3.22 21.12 19.18
N ILE A 40 3.50 21.92 18.14
CA ILE A 40 2.93 21.73 16.80
C ILE A 40 3.45 20.42 16.20
N ALA A 41 4.76 20.13 16.33
CA ALA A 41 5.33 18.87 15.87
C ALA A 41 4.60 17.65 16.46
N LYS A 42 4.38 17.63 17.78
CA LYS A 42 3.63 16.56 18.45
C LYS A 42 2.19 16.47 17.97
N ARG A 43 1.55 17.61 17.68
CA ARG A 43 0.17 17.62 17.20
C ARG A 43 0.07 17.09 15.76
N ILE A 44 1.01 17.43 14.90
CA ILE A 44 1.11 16.90 13.54
C ILE A 44 1.32 15.39 13.59
N GLU A 45 2.25 14.91 14.42
CA GLU A 45 2.52 13.48 14.61
C GLU A 45 1.27 12.73 15.12
N GLN A 46 0.58 13.28 16.12
CA GLN A 46 -0.66 12.68 16.62
C GLN A 46 -1.72 12.54 15.51
N ILE A 47 -1.98 13.60 14.75
CA ILE A 47 -2.99 13.58 13.68
C ILE A 47 -2.58 12.62 12.57
N ALA A 48 -1.30 12.60 12.19
CA ALA A 48 -0.79 11.65 11.20
C ALA A 48 -0.99 10.20 11.67
N LEU A 49 -0.69 9.90 12.93
CA LEU A 49 -0.93 8.57 13.50
C LEU A 49 -2.42 8.23 13.56
N GLU A 50 -3.30 9.18 13.90
CA GLU A 50 -4.75 8.98 13.87
C GLU A 50 -5.27 8.63 12.48
N HIS A 51 -4.69 9.22 11.42
CA HIS A 51 -5.04 8.89 10.04
C HIS A 51 -4.46 7.57 9.53
N LEU A 52 -3.33 7.13 10.08
CA LEU A 52 -2.68 5.88 9.71
C LEU A 52 -3.24 4.66 10.46
N ARG A 53 -4.02 4.91 11.51
CA ARG A 53 -4.72 3.88 12.29
C ARG A 53 -5.95 3.36 11.52
N ASP A 54 -6.46 2.21 11.98
CA ASP A 54 -7.67 1.55 11.48
C ASP A 54 -7.53 0.96 10.07
N ILE A 55 -6.58 0.03 9.92
CA ILE A 55 -6.45 -0.80 8.72
C ILE A 55 -7.56 -1.85 8.68
N ASP A 56 -8.41 -1.75 7.66
CA ASP A 56 -9.39 -2.77 7.31
C ASP A 56 -8.75 -3.83 6.41
N VAL A 57 -8.61 -5.03 6.97
CA VAL A 57 -8.04 -6.21 6.32
C VAL A 57 -8.79 -6.56 5.02
N GLU A 58 -10.13 -6.46 5.03
CA GLU A 58 -10.97 -6.83 3.89
C GLU A 58 -10.82 -5.83 2.75
N ASN A 59 -10.71 -4.55 3.07
CA ASN A 59 -10.47 -3.51 2.09
C ASN A 59 -9.11 -3.68 1.40
N VAL A 60 -8.05 -3.94 2.18
CA VAL A 60 -6.70 -4.21 1.61
C VAL A 60 -6.73 -5.46 0.74
N ALA A 61 -7.36 -6.55 1.20
CA ALA A 61 -7.49 -7.79 0.44
C ALA A 61 -8.22 -7.57 -0.89
N SER A 62 -9.33 -6.83 -0.88
CA SER A 62 -10.07 -6.49 -2.09
C SER A 62 -9.24 -5.65 -3.06
N GLN A 63 -8.45 -4.70 -2.57
CA GLN A 63 -7.58 -3.88 -3.43
C GLN A 63 -6.48 -4.71 -4.07
N VAL A 64 -5.84 -5.60 -3.32
CA VAL A 64 -4.80 -6.50 -3.85
C VAL A 64 -5.37 -7.46 -4.87
N TYR A 65 -6.52 -8.09 -4.57
CA TYR A 65 -7.21 -8.95 -5.53
C TYR A 65 -7.55 -8.20 -6.82
N CYS A 66 -8.18 -7.03 -6.72
CA CYS A 66 -8.54 -6.23 -7.91
C CYS A 66 -7.33 -5.76 -8.70
N ALA A 67 -6.20 -5.44 -8.04
CA ALA A 67 -4.98 -5.04 -8.72
C ALA A 67 -4.40 -6.19 -9.54
N LEU A 68 -4.32 -7.39 -8.96
CA LEU A 68 -3.85 -8.59 -9.64
C LEU A 68 -4.81 -9.05 -10.75
N GLU A 69 -6.13 -9.01 -10.51
CA GLU A 69 -7.15 -9.33 -11.52
C GLU A 69 -7.13 -8.34 -12.70
N GLY A 70 -6.70 -7.11 -12.45
CA GLY A 70 -6.57 -6.06 -13.46
C GLY A 70 -5.36 -6.21 -14.37
N ILE A 71 -4.50 -7.22 -14.17
CA ILE A 71 -3.38 -7.49 -15.08
C ILE A 71 -3.94 -8.15 -16.35
N GLU A 72 -3.87 -7.42 -17.47
CA GLU A 72 -4.31 -7.91 -18.77
C GLU A 72 -3.24 -8.81 -19.39
N VAL A 73 -3.65 -9.94 -19.97
CA VAL A 73 -2.72 -10.88 -20.63
C VAL A 73 -2.12 -10.26 -21.91
N GLU A 74 -2.85 -9.32 -22.52
CA GLU A 74 -2.41 -8.54 -23.66
C GLU A 74 -1.19 -7.67 -23.32
N ASP A 75 -1.17 -7.04 -22.13
CA ASP A 75 -0.01 -6.28 -21.65
C ASP A 75 1.23 -7.17 -21.51
N LEU A 76 1.05 -8.42 -21.07
CA LEU A 76 2.11 -9.40 -21.01
C LEU A 76 2.64 -9.73 -22.41
N TRP A 77 1.76 -9.95 -23.39
CA TRP A 77 2.17 -10.26 -24.76
C TRP A 77 2.90 -9.09 -25.44
N GLU A 78 2.51 -7.85 -25.15
CA GLU A 78 3.19 -6.65 -25.67
C GLU A 78 4.60 -6.47 -25.08
N GLN A 79 4.81 -6.95 -23.86
CA GLN A 79 6.05 -6.77 -23.09
C GLN A 79 6.98 -7.99 -23.12
N SER A 80 6.55 -9.10 -23.71
CA SER A 80 7.31 -10.36 -23.78
C SER A 80 7.59 -10.82 -25.22
N GLY A 81 8.38 -11.88 -25.35
CA GLY A 81 8.78 -12.44 -26.63
C GLY A 81 9.90 -11.64 -27.30
N SER A 82 9.89 -11.60 -28.63
CA SER A 82 10.97 -10.96 -29.40
C SER A 82 10.84 -9.45 -29.42
N THR A 83 11.77 -8.76 -28.78
CA THR A 83 11.90 -7.30 -28.76
C THR A 83 13.10 -6.84 -29.60
N ARG A 84 13.21 -5.53 -29.83
CA ARG A 84 14.39 -4.93 -30.47
C ARG A 84 15.69 -5.06 -29.65
N TYR A 85 15.61 -5.44 -28.38
CA TYR A 85 16.73 -5.53 -27.44
C TYR A 85 17.07 -6.97 -27.04
N GLY A 86 16.31 -7.97 -27.52
CA GLY A 86 16.48 -9.36 -27.14
C GLY A 86 15.13 -10.06 -27.00
N TYR A 87 15.18 -11.29 -26.51
CA TYR A 87 14.00 -12.07 -26.21
C TYR A 87 13.71 -11.98 -24.70
N VAL A 88 12.46 -11.70 -24.34
CA VAL A 88 11.95 -11.68 -22.97
C VAL A 88 11.08 -12.92 -22.79
N GLU A 89 11.40 -13.78 -21.83
CA GLU A 89 10.60 -14.99 -21.59
C GLU A 89 9.24 -14.60 -20.98
N PRO A 90 8.10 -15.01 -21.57
CA PRO A 90 6.79 -14.59 -21.08
C PRO A 90 6.49 -14.99 -19.64
N SER A 91 6.91 -16.17 -19.17
CA SER A 91 6.71 -16.57 -17.77
C SER A 91 7.51 -15.70 -16.80
N GLU A 92 8.75 -15.35 -17.16
CA GLU A 92 9.57 -14.41 -16.38
C GLU A 92 8.91 -13.02 -16.34
N ARG A 93 8.40 -12.52 -17.47
CA ARG A 93 7.72 -11.22 -17.49
C ARG A 93 6.41 -11.24 -16.70
N ALA A 94 5.64 -12.33 -16.76
CA ALA A 94 4.43 -12.48 -15.96
C ALA A 94 4.76 -12.43 -14.46
N TRP A 95 5.86 -13.06 -14.05
CA TRP A 95 6.36 -12.98 -12.68
C TRP A 95 6.68 -11.54 -12.26
N GLU A 96 7.41 -10.81 -13.11
CA GLU A 96 7.75 -9.40 -12.86
C GLU A 96 6.50 -8.52 -12.77
N MET A 97 5.51 -8.71 -13.65
CA MET A 97 4.25 -7.95 -13.60
C MET A 97 3.47 -8.21 -12.31
N PHE A 98 3.49 -9.45 -11.81
CA PHE A 98 2.90 -9.79 -10.51
C PHE A 98 3.64 -9.06 -9.38
N GLU A 99 4.97 -9.05 -9.41
CA GLU A 99 5.81 -8.33 -8.45
C GLU A 99 5.55 -6.81 -8.46
N GLU A 100 5.59 -6.20 -9.64
CA GLU A 100 5.33 -4.78 -9.86
C GLU A 100 3.94 -4.38 -9.36
N THR A 101 2.94 -5.25 -9.54
CA THR A 101 1.57 -5.02 -9.05
C THR A 101 1.47 -5.07 -7.53
N LEU A 102 2.28 -5.91 -6.87
CA LEU A 102 2.33 -5.99 -5.41
C LEU A 102 3.21 -4.92 -4.75
N GLU A 103 4.16 -4.34 -5.48
CA GLU A 103 5.12 -3.37 -4.97
C GLU A 103 4.48 -2.19 -4.21
N PRO A 104 3.39 -1.54 -4.67
CA PRO A 104 2.74 -0.48 -3.93
C PRO A 104 2.26 -0.93 -2.53
N PHE A 105 1.81 -2.18 -2.41
CA PHE A 105 1.30 -2.73 -1.16
C PHE A 105 2.43 -3.12 -0.21
N THR A 106 3.50 -3.74 -0.69
CA THR A 106 4.66 -4.07 0.14
C THR A 106 5.39 -2.81 0.62
N ASN A 107 5.46 -1.76 -0.20
CA ASN A 107 5.98 -0.45 0.20
C ASN A 107 5.13 0.20 1.31
N GLU A 108 3.81 0.11 1.20
CA GLU A 108 2.90 0.63 2.23
C GLU A 108 3.01 -0.18 3.54
N LEU A 109 3.16 -1.51 3.46
CA LEU A 109 3.46 -2.36 4.61
C LEU A 109 4.76 -1.94 5.32
N ASN A 110 5.83 -1.73 4.53
CA ASN A 110 7.13 -1.28 5.04
C ASN A 110 7.02 0.08 5.73
N LYS A 111 6.19 0.99 5.22
CA LYS A 111 5.90 2.28 5.88
C LYS A 111 5.35 2.08 7.31
N TYR A 112 4.41 1.16 7.51
CA TYR A 112 3.89 0.89 8.86
C TYR A 112 4.95 0.30 9.80
N LEU A 113 5.80 -0.59 9.28
CA LEU A 113 6.92 -1.16 10.03
C LEU A 113 7.95 -0.10 10.44
N ASP A 114 8.32 0.80 9.52
CA ASP A 114 9.25 1.91 9.77
C ASP A 114 8.72 2.88 10.83
N LEU A 115 7.40 3.07 10.88
CA LEU A 115 6.71 3.89 11.88
C LEU A 115 6.46 3.15 13.20
N SER A 116 6.90 1.89 13.33
CA SER A 116 6.64 1.02 14.49
C SER A 116 5.15 0.85 14.80
N LEU A 117 4.31 0.89 13.77
CA LEU A 117 2.87 0.66 13.83
C LEU A 117 2.57 -0.81 13.57
N GLU A 118 2.98 -1.67 14.50
CA GLU A 118 3.01 -3.11 14.27
C GLU A 118 1.62 -3.75 14.15
N ASN A 119 0.60 -3.21 14.82
CA ASN A 119 -0.78 -3.70 14.69
C ASN A 119 -1.36 -3.38 13.31
N GLU A 120 -1.10 -2.17 12.82
CA GLU A 120 -1.48 -1.71 11.50
C GLU A 120 -0.74 -2.52 10.43
N ALA A 121 0.58 -2.70 10.58
CA ALA A 121 1.38 -3.55 9.71
C ALA A 121 0.87 -4.99 9.67
N LYS A 122 0.50 -5.56 10.83
CA LYS A 122 -0.11 -6.90 10.92
C LYS A 122 -1.41 -6.98 10.12
N ASN A 123 -2.34 -6.05 10.33
CA ASN A 123 -3.62 -6.04 9.61
C ASN A 123 -3.41 -5.83 8.10
N TYR A 124 -2.47 -4.97 7.72
CA TYR A 124 -2.14 -4.72 6.32
C TYR A 124 -1.54 -5.95 5.66
N CYS A 125 -0.60 -6.63 6.33
CA CYS A 125 -0.01 -7.90 5.90
C CYS A 125 -1.10 -8.97 5.72
N ALA A 126 -1.98 -9.15 6.70
CA ALA A 126 -3.11 -10.08 6.61
C ALA A 126 -4.01 -9.78 5.40
N GLY A 127 -4.23 -8.50 5.08
CA GLY A 127 -4.97 -8.08 3.90
C GLY A 127 -4.29 -8.47 2.60
N ILE A 128 -2.98 -8.20 2.47
CA ILE A 128 -2.19 -8.59 1.29
C ILE A 128 -2.27 -10.10 1.08
N LEU A 129 -1.98 -10.87 2.12
CA LEU A 129 -1.99 -12.34 2.08
C LEU A 129 -3.36 -12.88 1.67
N LYS A 130 -4.45 -12.31 2.22
CA LYS A 130 -5.81 -12.69 1.84
C LYS A 130 -6.10 -12.38 0.37
N GLY A 131 -5.72 -11.20 -0.13
CA GLY A 131 -5.92 -10.81 -1.52
C GLY A 131 -5.17 -11.69 -2.51
N ILE A 132 -3.91 -12.01 -2.22
CA ILE A 132 -3.10 -12.94 -3.03
C ILE A 132 -3.73 -14.34 -3.06
N ASN A 133 -4.08 -14.89 -1.89
CA ASN A 133 -4.73 -16.20 -1.80
C ASN A 133 -6.08 -16.23 -2.54
N GLN A 134 -6.86 -15.14 -2.45
CA GLN A 134 -8.12 -15.02 -3.18
C GLN A 134 -7.88 -15.03 -4.70
N PHE A 135 -6.89 -14.28 -5.20
CA PHE A 135 -6.52 -14.31 -6.61
C PHE A 135 -6.10 -15.72 -7.05
N GLY A 136 -5.24 -16.38 -6.25
CA GLY A 136 -4.80 -17.75 -6.49
C GLY A 136 -5.94 -18.78 -6.54
N LYS A 137 -7.01 -18.60 -5.77
CA LYS A 137 -8.15 -19.54 -5.73
C LYS A 137 -9.28 -19.22 -6.69
N GLU A 138 -9.59 -17.94 -6.88
CA GLU A 138 -10.83 -17.49 -7.52
C GLU A 138 -10.63 -16.82 -8.89
N SER A 139 -9.42 -16.32 -9.18
CA SER A 139 -9.18 -15.64 -10.46
C SER A 139 -9.39 -16.56 -11.66
N THR A 140 -10.01 -15.99 -12.68
CA THR A 140 -10.21 -16.62 -14.01
C THR A 140 -9.44 -15.88 -15.10
N SER A 141 -8.55 -14.95 -14.72
CA SER A 141 -7.74 -14.19 -15.66
C SER A 141 -6.82 -15.11 -16.44
N GLN A 142 -6.73 -14.90 -17.76
CA GLN A 142 -5.79 -15.62 -18.63
C GLN A 142 -4.33 -15.34 -18.25
N PHE A 143 -4.06 -14.20 -17.61
CA PHE A 143 -2.73 -13.87 -17.13
C PHE A 143 -2.21 -14.90 -16.12
N LYS A 144 -3.10 -15.44 -15.28
CA LYS A 144 -2.73 -16.40 -14.22
C LYS A 144 -2.07 -17.66 -14.75
N ASP A 145 -2.45 -18.11 -15.95
CA ASP A 145 -1.87 -19.29 -16.59
C ASP A 145 -0.37 -19.11 -16.96
N TRP A 146 0.13 -17.87 -16.95
CA TRP A 146 1.54 -17.55 -17.21
C TRP A 146 2.38 -17.45 -15.94
N ALA A 147 1.73 -17.40 -14.78
CA ALA A 147 2.36 -17.23 -13.46
C ALA A 147 1.64 -18.11 -12.43
N GLU A 148 1.48 -19.40 -12.73
CA GLU A 148 0.68 -20.35 -11.93
C GLU A 148 1.14 -20.43 -10.47
N ASP A 149 2.46 -20.44 -10.24
CA ASP A 149 3.07 -20.57 -8.91
C ASP A 149 3.24 -19.22 -8.19
N ALA A 150 3.05 -18.09 -8.90
CA ALA A 150 3.29 -16.77 -8.33
C ALA A 150 2.41 -16.49 -7.09
N PRO A 151 1.09 -16.77 -7.07
CA PRO A 151 0.29 -16.51 -5.88
C PRO A 151 0.87 -17.15 -4.61
N ASP A 152 1.30 -18.41 -4.67
CA ASP A 152 1.84 -19.11 -3.51
C ASP A 152 3.24 -18.59 -3.12
N GLU A 153 4.14 -18.39 -4.09
CA GLU A 153 5.49 -17.89 -3.78
C GLU A 153 5.49 -16.44 -3.26
N PHE A 154 4.68 -15.55 -3.84
CA PHE A 154 4.58 -14.18 -3.34
C PHE A 154 3.85 -14.10 -2.01
N PHE A 155 2.89 -14.99 -1.75
CA PHE A 155 2.27 -15.13 -0.43
C PHE A 155 3.32 -15.46 0.63
N GLU A 156 4.12 -16.52 0.39
CA GLU A 156 5.18 -16.93 1.31
C GLU A 156 6.22 -15.83 1.51
N ARG A 157 6.65 -15.19 0.42
CA ARG A 157 7.63 -14.11 0.45
C ARG A 157 7.17 -12.92 1.30
N VAL A 158 5.93 -12.44 1.09
CA VAL A 158 5.37 -11.34 1.87
C VAL A 158 5.27 -11.71 3.35
N LEU A 159 4.82 -12.92 3.66
CA LEU A 159 4.72 -13.40 5.04
C LEU A 159 6.09 -13.45 5.71
N ASP A 160 7.09 -14.02 5.03
CA ASP A 160 8.44 -14.17 5.56
C ASP A 160 9.14 -12.83 5.77
N ASP A 161 9.00 -11.90 4.82
CA ASP A 161 9.61 -10.58 4.93
C ASP A 161 8.96 -9.75 6.04
N TRP A 162 7.64 -9.82 6.18
CA TRP A 162 6.95 -9.22 7.33
C TRP A 162 7.38 -9.85 8.65
N LYS A 163 7.48 -11.19 8.74
CA LYS A 163 7.95 -11.90 9.95
C LYS A 163 9.37 -11.50 10.35
N LYS A 164 10.28 -11.33 9.39
CA LYS A 164 11.66 -10.88 9.64
C LYS A 164 11.70 -9.45 10.19
N ALA A 165 10.78 -8.59 9.75
CA ALA A 165 10.70 -7.20 10.17
C ALA A 165 9.91 -6.99 11.48
N CYS A 166 8.90 -7.84 11.74
CA CYS A 166 8.05 -7.79 12.93
C CYS A 166 8.84 -8.22 14.17
N LYS A 167 8.81 -7.39 15.21
CA LYS A 167 9.57 -7.65 16.45
C LYS A 167 8.74 -8.32 17.54
N THR A 168 7.44 -8.49 17.31
CA THR A 168 6.47 -8.94 18.30
C THR A 168 5.93 -10.33 17.94
N PRO A 169 6.35 -11.40 18.64
CA PRO A 169 5.95 -12.78 18.36
C PRO A 169 4.44 -13.02 18.43
N GLU A 170 3.73 -12.31 19.31
CA GLU A 170 2.28 -12.45 19.48
C GLU A 170 1.54 -12.06 18.19
N LEU A 171 1.98 -10.99 17.51
CA LEU A 171 1.38 -10.56 16.25
C LEU A 171 1.65 -11.56 15.12
N ILE A 172 2.85 -12.17 15.12
CA ILE A 172 3.19 -13.25 14.18
C ILE A 172 2.22 -14.41 14.35
N GLN A 173 1.97 -14.84 15.60
CA GLN A 173 1.04 -15.91 15.89
C GLN A 173 -0.39 -15.56 15.45
N GLU A 174 -0.84 -14.33 15.66
CA GLU A 174 -2.16 -13.87 15.21
C GLU A 174 -2.32 -13.97 13.69
N VAL A 175 -1.30 -13.62 12.90
CA VAL A 175 -1.34 -13.78 11.42
C VAL A 175 -1.34 -15.25 11.03
N GLU A 176 -0.52 -16.09 11.67
CA GLU A 176 -0.53 -17.53 11.39
C GLU A 176 -1.88 -18.17 11.70
N ASP A 177 -2.52 -17.77 12.80
CA ASP A 177 -3.86 -18.22 13.15
C ASP A 177 -4.88 -17.69 12.15
N PHE A 178 -4.78 -16.42 11.74
CA PHE A 178 -5.62 -15.86 10.69
C PHE A 178 -5.53 -16.66 9.39
N ILE A 179 -4.33 -17.03 8.94
CA ILE A 179 -4.11 -17.84 7.74
C ILE A 179 -4.80 -19.20 7.88
N LYS A 180 -4.58 -19.91 9.00
CA LYS A 180 -5.19 -21.23 9.25
C LYS A 180 -6.71 -21.20 9.24
N HIS A 181 -7.33 -20.18 9.84
CA HIS A 181 -8.79 -20.14 10.02
C HIS A 181 -9.53 -19.47 8.85
N SER A 182 -8.91 -18.49 8.18
CA SER A 182 -9.58 -17.65 7.18
C SER A 182 -9.21 -18.00 5.75
N LEU A 183 -8.01 -18.53 5.53
CA LEU A 183 -7.50 -18.82 4.19
C LEU A 183 -7.55 -20.30 3.83
N GLY A 184 -7.74 -21.18 4.82
CA GLY A 184 -7.97 -22.60 4.63
C GLY A 184 -6.88 -23.28 3.79
N ASN A 185 -5.81 -23.70 4.46
CA ASN A 185 -4.96 -24.79 3.97
C ASN A 185 -5.48 -26.12 4.53
#